data_AF-A0A9Q5SEZ5-F1
#
_entry.id   AF-A0A9Q5SEZ5-F1
#
_cell.length_a   1.000
_cell.length_b   1.000
_cell.length_c   1.000
_cell.angle_alpha   90.00
_cell.angle_beta   90.00
_cell.angle_gamma   90.00
#
_symmetry.space_group_name_H-M   'P 1'
#
loop_
_entity.id
_entity.type
_entity.pdbx_description
1 polymer ?
#
loop_
_entity_poly.entity_id
_entity_poly.type
_entity_poly.pdbx_seq_one_letter_code
_entity_poly.pdbx_strand_id
1 'polypeptide(L)'
;MRGKHIFIITALLSILMLSACGQKNDSDTVATATDSTITKGDFEKQLKDRYGKDMLYEMMAQDVITKKYTVSDDDVDKEVQKAKNQYGDQFKNVLKNNGLKDETDFKNQIKFKLAMNEAIKKSITEKDVKDHYKPEIKASHILVSDENEAKEIKKKLDAGASFEELAKQESQDLLSKEKGGDLGYFNSGKMAPEFETAAYKLKVGQISDPVTSPNGYHIIKLTDKKDLKPYDEVKDSIRKHLEEERLADPIFSKKLLQKELKKANIKINDSDLEDTFSLVHEQGN
;
A
#
# COMPACT_ATOMS: atom_id res chain seq x y z
N MET A 1 -43.90 0.06 -33.62
CA MET A 1 -42.93 -1.01 -33.35
C MET A 1 -42.85 -1.26 -31.86
N ARG A 2 -43.33 -2.42 -31.40
CA ARG A 2 -42.86 -3.14 -30.21
C ARG A 2 -43.66 -4.44 -30.14
N GLY A 3 -43.02 -5.52 -30.56
CA GLY A 3 -43.61 -6.84 -30.70
C GLY A 3 -44.02 -7.42 -29.36
N LYS A 4 -45.17 -8.09 -29.38
CA LYS A 4 -45.62 -9.02 -28.36
C LYS A 4 -44.69 -10.23 -28.37
N HIS A 5 -44.05 -10.56 -27.26
CA HIS A 5 -43.59 -11.91 -26.99
C HIS A 5 -44.29 -12.41 -25.73
N ILE A 6 -45.28 -13.27 -25.99
CA ILE A 6 -46.00 -14.09 -25.03
C ILE A 6 -45.03 -15.20 -24.63
N PHE A 7 -44.60 -15.25 -23.37
CA PHE A 7 -43.98 -16.46 -22.83
C PHE A 7 -45.10 -17.34 -22.26
N ILE A 8 -45.40 -18.40 -23.00
CA ILE A 8 -46.33 -19.45 -22.61
C ILE A 8 -45.69 -20.21 -21.45
N ILE A 9 -46.33 -20.13 -20.28
CA ILE A 9 -46.02 -20.96 -19.11
C ILE A 9 -46.63 -22.33 -19.37
N THR A 10 -45.79 -23.30 -19.73
CA THR A 10 -46.15 -24.72 -19.68
C THR A 10 -45.63 -25.30 -18.37
N ALA A 11 -46.55 -25.52 -17.44
CA ALA A 11 -46.35 -26.35 -16.28
C ALA A 11 -46.28 -27.83 -16.71
N LEU A 12 -45.18 -28.50 -16.39
CA LEU A 12 -45.06 -29.96 -16.46
C LEU A 12 -44.45 -30.46 -15.15
N LEU A 13 -45.32 -31.00 -14.30
CA LEU A 13 -44.96 -31.84 -13.15
C LEU A 13 -44.66 -33.26 -13.65
N SER A 14 -43.49 -33.81 -13.29
CA SER A 14 -43.37 -35.20 -12.79
C SER A 14 -41.94 -35.51 -12.33
N ILE A 15 -41.87 -36.13 -11.15
CA ILE A 15 -40.68 -36.58 -10.41
C ILE A 15 -40.09 -37.83 -11.08
N LEU A 16 -38.76 -37.91 -11.18
CA LEU A 16 -38.03 -39.17 -11.28
C LEU A 16 -36.77 -39.09 -10.41
N MET A 17 -36.85 -39.74 -9.24
CA MET A 17 -35.66 -40.12 -8.48
C MET A 17 -34.93 -41.23 -9.24
N LEU A 18 -33.71 -40.95 -9.68
CA LEU A 18 -32.73 -41.99 -10.00
C LEU A 18 -31.53 -41.79 -9.07
N SER A 19 -31.38 -42.75 -8.15
CA SER A 19 -30.15 -42.94 -7.41
C SER A 19 -29.01 -43.23 -8.41
N ALA A 20 -28.00 -42.36 -8.41
CA ALA A 20 -26.72 -42.66 -9.02
C ALA A 20 -25.64 -42.44 -7.96
N CYS A 21 -25.03 -43.55 -7.54
CA CYS A 21 -23.84 -43.55 -6.71
C CYS A 21 -22.67 -42.89 -7.45
N GLY A 22 -21.90 -42.03 -6.77
CA GLY A 22 -20.46 -41.93 -7.00
C GLY A 22 -19.88 -40.83 -7.90
N GLN A 23 -20.57 -39.72 -8.14
CA GLN A 23 -19.97 -38.50 -8.74
C GLN A 23 -20.22 -37.29 -7.83
N LYS A 24 -19.28 -36.35 -7.75
CA LYS A 24 -19.49 -35.04 -7.09
C LYS A 24 -20.73 -34.40 -7.74
N ASN A 25 -21.85 -34.36 -7.03
CA ASN A 25 -23.14 -33.96 -7.59
C ASN A 25 -23.27 -32.43 -7.67
N ASP A 26 -22.83 -31.84 -8.78
CA ASP A 26 -23.10 -30.43 -9.13
C ASP A 26 -24.61 -30.13 -9.27
N SER A 27 -25.44 -31.17 -9.34
CA SER A 27 -26.90 -31.11 -9.43
C SER A 27 -27.62 -30.82 -8.10
N ASP A 28 -26.91 -30.82 -6.96
CA ASP A 28 -27.51 -30.51 -5.67
C ASP A 28 -28.15 -29.12 -5.69
N THR A 29 -29.32 -28.94 -5.08
CA THR A 29 -30.03 -27.66 -5.09
C THR A 29 -29.54 -26.73 -3.98
N VAL A 30 -29.25 -25.48 -4.33
CA VAL A 30 -28.95 -24.40 -3.36
C VAL A 30 -30.22 -23.68 -2.96
N ALA A 31 -31.10 -23.40 -3.93
CA ALA A 31 -32.39 -22.78 -3.70
C ALA A 31 -33.38 -23.15 -4.80
N THR A 32 -34.67 -23.18 -4.45
CA THR A 32 -35.78 -23.40 -5.38
C THR A 32 -36.83 -22.30 -5.21
N ALA A 33 -37.39 -21.82 -6.31
CA ALA A 33 -38.63 -21.05 -6.36
C ALA A 33 -39.69 -21.83 -7.15
N THR A 34 -40.92 -21.30 -7.22
CA THR A 34 -42.06 -21.97 -7.87
C THR A 34 -41.72 -22.52 -9.26
N ASP A 35 -40.96 -21.77 -10.07
CA ASP A 35 -40.62 -22.14 -11.44
C ASP A 35 -39.10 -22.09 -11.74
N SER A 36 -38.24 -22.14 -10.70
CA SER A 36 -36.79 -22.09 -10.91
C SER A 36 -36.00 -22.84 -9.83
N THR A 37 -34.83 -23.31 -10.20
CA THR A 37 -33.89 -23.98 -9.29
C THR A 37 -32.50 -23.41 -9.56
N ILE A 38 -31.78 -23.08 -8.49
CA ILE A 38 -30.36 -22.75 -8.53
C ILE A 38 -29.63 -23.99 -8.03
N THR A 39 -28.81 -24.58 -8.88
CA THR A 39 -27.96 -25.70 -8.49
C THR A 39 -26.69 -25.21 -7.80
N LYS A 40 -26.04 -26.10 -7.08
CA LYS A 40 -24.72 -25.87 -6.49
C LYS A 40 -23.68 -25.56 -7.55
N GLY A 41 -23.69 -26.30 -8.67
CA GLY A 41 -22.81 -26.04 -9.79
C GLY A 41 -22.99 -24.64 -10.37
N ASP A 42 -24.24 -24.20 -10.58
CA ASP A 42 -24.53 -22.84 -11.07
C ASP A 42 -24.01 -21.76 -10.11
N PHE A 43 -24.27 -21.94 -8.82
CA PHE A 43 -23.86 -20.98 -7.79
C PHE A 43 -22.33 -20.92 -7.65
N GLU A 44 -21.66 -22.06 -7.55
CA GLU A 44 -20.20 -22.14 -7.43
C GLU A 44 -19.50 -21.62 -8.69
N LYS A 45 -20.04 -21.91 -9.88
CA LYS A 45 -19.54 -21.34 -11.14
C LYS A 45 -19.65 -19.82 -11.14
N GLN A 46 -20.80 -19.25 -10.76
CA GLN A 46 -20.98 -17.80 -10.69
C GLN A 46 -20.05 -17.15 -9.65
N LEU A 47 -19.81 -17.81 -8.52
CA LEU A 47 -18.84 -17.34 -7.53
C LEU A 47 -17.41 -17.37 -8.08
N LYS A 48 -17.01 -18.46 -8.73
CA LYS A 48 -15.68 -18.59 -9.34
C LYS A 48 -15.48 -17.56 -10.45
N ASP A 49 -16.45 -17.40 -11.35
CA ASP A 49 -16.39 -16.45 -12.45
C ASP A 49 -16.28 -15.00 -11.95
N ARG A 50 -16.96 -14.67 -10.84
CA ARG A 50 -17.00 -13.31 -10.30
C ARG A 50 -15.86 -12.97 -9.34
N TYR A 51 -15.47 -13.91 -8.48
CA TYR A 51 -14.56 -13.68 -7.35
C TYR A 51 -13.38 -14.65 -7.30
N GLY A 52 -13.34 -15.68 -8.15
CA GLY A 52 -12.36 -16.75 -8.07
C GLY A 52 -10.92 -16.28 -8.21
N LYS A 53 -10.66 -15.28 -9.08
CA LYS A 53 -9.32 -14.71 -9.27
C LYS A 53 -8.83 -13.95 -8.05
N ASP A 54 -9.66 -13.06 -7.50
CA ASP A 54 -9.32 -12.30 -6.29
C ASP A 54 -9.12 -13.23 -5.09
N MET A 55 -10.00 -14.22 -4.91
CA MET A 55 -9.87 -15.23 -3.87
C MET A 55 -8.59 -16.06 -4.03
N LEU A 56 -8.28 -16.52 -5.25
CA LEU A 56 -7.04 -17.27 -5.51
C LEU A 56 -5.81 -16.40 -5.24
N TYR A 57 -5.83 -15.13 -5.63
CA TYR A 57 -4.75 -14.20 -5.34
C TYR A 57 -4.53 -14.05 -3.83
N GLU A 58 -5.59 -13.80 -3.06
CA GLU A 58 -5.54 -13.67 -1.60
C GLU A 58 -5.01 -14.94 -0.93
N MET A 59 -5.52 -16.11 -1.32
CA MET A 59 -5.10 -17.40 -0.78
C MET A 59 -3.61 -17.66 -1.05
N MET A 60 -3.14 -17.41 -2.27
CA MET A 60 -1.74 -17.59 -2.63
C MET A 60 -0.84 -16.56 -1.97
N ALA A 61 -1.29 -15.30 -1.84
CA ALA A 61 -0.58 -14.27 -1.09
C ALA A 61 -0.36 -14.71 0.36
N GLN A 62 -1.42 -15.17 1.01
CA GLN A 62 -1.35 -15.67 2.37
C GLN A 62 -0.41 -16.86 2.49
N ASP A 63 -0.55 -17.86 1.62
CA ASP A 63 0.27 -19.07 1.66
C ASP A 63 1.76 -18.79 1.43
N VAL A 64 2.10 -18.04 0.36
CA VAL A 64 3.48 -17.70 0.00
C VAL A 64 4.16 -16.91 1.10
N ILE A 65 3.49 -15.87 1.63
CA ILE A 65 4.09 -15.00 2.64
C ILE A 65 4.24 -15.74 3.97
N THR A 66 3.18 -16.41 4.47
CA THR A 66 3.24 -17.06 5.79
C THR A 66 4.16 -18.27 5.83
N LYS A 67 4.36 -18.97 4.71
CA LYS A 67 5.36 -20.05 4.61
C LYS A 67 6.79 -19.53 4.53
N LYS A 68 7.01 -18.41 3.84
CA LYS A 68 8.35 -17.83 3.66
C LYS A 68 8.83 -17.07 4.89
N TYR A 69 7.93 -16.36 5.55
CA TYR A 69 8.21 -15.51 6.70
C TYR A 69 7.49 -16.08 7.92
N THR A 70 8.07 -17.15 8.48
CA THR A 70 7.51 -17.86 9.62
C THR A 70 7.50 -16.97 10.86
N VAL A 71 6.36 -16.93 11.54
CA VAL A 71 6.15 -16.22 12.80
C VAL A 71 5.75 -17.24 13.87
N SER A 72 6.09 -16.96 15.13
CA SER A 72 5.75 -17.85 16.24
C SER A 72 4.26 -17.81 16.54
N ASP A 73 3.68 -18.95 16.92
CA ASP A 73 2.28 -18.99 17.36
C ASP A 73 2.08 -18.16 18.65
N ASP A 74 3.10 -18.07 19.50
CA ASP A 74 3.10 -17.20 20.69
C ASP A 74 2.91 -15.72 20.34
N ASP A 75 3.55 -15.23 19.27
CA ASP A 75 3.40 -13.83 18.85
C ASP A 75 2.03 -13.57 18.22
N VAL A 76 1.49 -14.54 17.48
CA VAL A 76 0.11 -14.49 16.97
C VAL A 76 -0.87 -14.43 18.14
N ASP A 77 -0.72 -15.32 19.13
CA ASP A 77 -1.59 -15.38 20.29
C ASP A 77 -1.51 -14.09 21.13
N LYS A 78 -0.33 -13.49 21.31
CA LYS A 78 -0.19 -12.18 21.96
C LYS A 78 -1.00 -11.09 21.26
N GLU A 79 -0.93 -11.00 19.93
CA GLU A 79 -1.71 -10.02 19.16
C GLU A 79 -3.22 -10.29 19.24
N VAL A 80 -3.63 -11.56 19.23
CA VAL A 80 -5.03 -11.93 19.45
C VAL A 80 -5.50 -11.53 20.85
N GLN A 81 -4.71 -11.77 21.89
CA GLN A 81 -5.05 -11.35 23.25
C GLN A 81 -5.11 -9.82 23.38
N LYS A 82 -4.21 -9.07 22.72
CA LYS A 82 -4.31 -7.60 22.67
C LYS A 82 -5.62 -7.15 22.05
N ALA A 83 -6.03 -7.73 20.93
CA ALA A 83 -7.31 -7.42 20.30
C ALA A 83 -8.50 -7.77 21.21
N LYS A 84 -8.48 -8.94 21.86
CA LYS A 84 -9.51 -9.36 22.81
C LYS A 84 -9.60 -8.41 24.01
N ASN A 85 -8.46 -7.97 24.55
CA ASN A 85 -8.42 -7.00 25.65
C ASN A 85 -8.94 -5.62 25.23
N GLN A 86 -8.63 -5.20 24.00
CA GLN A 86 -9.08 -3.92 23.46
C GLN A 86 -10.60 -3.89 23.21
N TYR A 87 -11.15 -4.97 22.66
CA TYR A 87 -12.56 -5.01 22.26
C TYR A 87 -13.49 -5.63 23.33
N GLY A 88 -12.95 -6.39 24.29
CA GLY A 88 -13.72 -7.06 25.33
C GLY A 88 -14.88 -7.88 24.75
N ASP A 89 -16.08 -7.63 25.29
CA ASP A 89 -17.31 -8.31 24.86
C ASP A 89 -17.68 -8.05 23.39
N GLN A 90 -17.18 -6.97 22.78
CA GLN A 90 -17.43 -6.66 21.37
C GLN A 90 -16.56 -7.47 20.41
N PHE A 91 -15.56 -8.22 20.89
CA PHE A 91 -14.63 -8.95 20.03
C PHE A 91 -15.35 -9.86 19.02
N LYS A 92 -16.36 -10.62 19.48
CA LYS A 92 -17.15 -11.50 18.59
C LYS A 92 -17.91 -10.72 17.50
N ASN A 93 -18.43 -9.55 17.83
CA ASN A 93 -19.12 -8.68 16.87
C ASN A 93 -18.13 -8.09 15.87
N VAL A 94 -16.92 -7.73 16.32
CA VAL A 94 -15.85 -7.25 15.45
C VAL A 94 -15.48 -8.34 14.43
N LEU A 95 -15.31 -9.60 14.86
CA LEU A 95 -15.04 -10.71 13.94
C LEU A 95 -16.14 -10.81 12.87
N LYS A 96 -17.40 -10.89 13.30
CA LYS A 96 -18.56 -11.01 12.40
C LYS A 96 -18.66 -9.84 11.42
N ASN A 97 -18.46 -8.61 11.88
CA ASN A 97 -18.56 -7.41 11.04
C ASN A 97 -17.43 -7.31 10.01
N ASN A 98 -16.29 -7.97 10.25
CA ASN A 98 -15.19 -8.09 9.31
C ASN A 98 -15.26 -9.37 8.46
N GLY A 99 -16.40 -10.08 8.49
CA GLY A 99 -16.61 -11.30 7.70
C GLY A 99 -15.86 -12.53 8.21
N LEU A 100 -15.31 -12.49 9.44
CA LEU A 100 -14.59 -13.60 10.03
C LEU A 100 -15.56 -14.55 10.74
N LYS A 101 -15.41 -15.86 10.48
CA LYS A 101 -16.27 -16.87 11.06
C LYS A 101 -15.98 -17.08 12.55
N ASP A 102 -14.70 -17.13 12.90
CA ASP A 102 -14.24 -17.43 14.25
C ASP A 102 -12.82 -16.90 14.53
N GLU A 103 -12.31 -17.20 15.73
CA GLU A 103 -10.98 -16.77 16.17
C GLU A 103 -9.85 -17.40 15.34
N THR A 104 -10.09 -18.54 14.68
CA THR A 104 -9.10 -19.18 13.80
C THR A 104 -8.85 -18.33 12.56
N ASP A 105 -9.92 -17.81 11.94
CA ASP A 105 -9.80 -16.90 10.80
C ASP A 105 -9.05 -15.63 11.19
N PHE A 106 -9.34 -15.10 12.38
CA PHE A 106 -8.62 -13.95 12.92
C PHE A 106 -7.13 -14.26 13.16
N LYS A 107 -6.80 -15.41 13.76
CA LYS A 107 -5.42 -15.87 13.93
C LYS A 107 -4.69 -15.96 12.59
N ASN A 108 -5.35 -16.45 11.54
CA ASN A 108 -4.79 -16.53 10.20
C ASN A 108 -4.49 -15.14 9.61
N GLN A 109 -5.39 -14.17 9.78
CA GLN A 109 -5.14 -12.78 9.36
C GLN A 109 -3.98 -12.13 10.14
N ILE A 110 -3.92 -12.35 11.46
CA ILE A 110 -2.81 -11.86 12.29
C ILE A 110 -1.49 -12.51 11.87
N LYS A 111 -1.47 -13.82 11.60
CA LYS A 111 -0.30 -14.54 11.12
C LYS A 111 0.20 -13.96 9.79
N PHE A 112 -0.71 -13.70 8.85
CA PHE A 112 -0.36 -13.04 7.59
C PHE A 112 0.20 -11.63 7.81
N LYS A 113 -0.45 -10.82 8.66
CA LYS A 113 0.02 -9.47 9.01
C LYS A 113 1.44 -9.51 9.59
N LEU A 114 1.70 -10.38 10.56
CA LEU A 114 3.03 -10.49 11.19
C LEU A 114 4.08 -11.00 10.20
N ALA A 115 3.73 -11.95 9.33
CA ALA A 115 4.60 -12.44 8.27
C ALA A 115 4.94 -11.34 7.24
N MET A 116 3.97 -10.49 6.88
CA MET A 116 4.20 -9.30 6.05
C MET A 116 5.11 -8.28 6.74
N ASN A 117 4.94 -8.04 8.05
CA ASN A 117 5.83 -7.15 8.80
C ASN A 117 7.28 -7.67 8.80
N GLU A 118 7.46 -8.97 9.00
CA GLU A 118 8.77 -9.61 8.92
C GLU A 118 9.37 -9.55 7.51
N ALA A 119 8.54 -9.66 6.46
CA ALA A 119 8.96 -9.46 5.08
C ALA A 119 9.45 -8.03 4.83
N ILE A 120 8.74 -7.03 5.36
CA ILE A 120 9.11 -5.61 5.28
C ILE A 120 10.43 -5.37 6.01
N LYS A 121 10.57 -5.86 7.24
CA LYS A 121 11.81 -5.75 8.01
C LYS A 121 13.00 -6.34 7.27
N LYS A 122 12.86 -7.55 6.70
CA LYS A 122 13.90 -8.22 5.90
C LYS A 122 14.17 -7.54 4.56
N SER A 123 13.26 -6.71 4.07
CA SER A 123 13.46 -5.96 2.83
C SER A 123 14.41 -4.76 3.00
N ILE A 124 14.69 -4.33 4.24
CA ILE A 124 15.56 -3.18 4.53
C ILE A 124 17.01 -3.63 4.45
N THR A 125 17.72 -3.14 3.44
CA THR A 125 19.12 -3.49 3.17
C THR A 125 20.08 -2.52 3.86
N GLU A 126 21.35 -2.91 4.03
CA GLU A 126 22.39 -1.97 4.47
C GLU A 126 22.57 -0.79 3.51
N LYS A 127 22.27 -0.99 2.22
CA LYS A 127 22.27 0.10 1.24
C LYS A 127 21.19 1.12 1.60
N ASP A 128 19.97 0.67 1.89
CA ASP A 128 18.86 1.55 2.28
C ASP A 128 19.24 2.36 3.53
N VAL A 129 19.82 1.71 4.54
CA VAL A 129 20.25 2.38 5.78
C VAL A 129 21.35 3.42 5.50
N LYS A 130 22.34 3.09 4.66
CA LYS A 130 23.41 4.03 4.26
C LYS A 130 22.90 5.18 3.40
N ASP A 131 21.95 4.94 2.51
CA ASP A 131 21.36 5.98 1.67
C ASP A 131 20.59 7.01 2.53
N HIS A 132 20.02 6.57 3.66
CA HIS A 132 19.32 7.43 4.62
C HIS A 132 20.24 7.97 5.74
N TYR A 133 21.51 7.57 5.77
CA TYR A 133 22.51 8.14 6.68
C TYR A 133 22.96 9.51 6.16
N LYS A 134 22.12 10.50 6.40
CA LYS A 134 22.32 11.90 6.02
C LYS A 134 22.12 12.80 7.23
N PRO A 135 22.85 13.93 7.31
CA PRO A 135 22.67 14.89 8.40
C PRO A 135 21.27 15.48 8.37
N GLU A 136 20.72 15.79 9.53
CA GLU A 136 19.51 16.62 9.60
C GLU A 136 19.84 18.02 9.07
N ILE A 137 19.03 18.52 8.14
CA ILE A 137 19.22 19.84 7.51
C ILE A 137 18.07 20.76 7.82
N LYS A 138 18.37 22.07 7.92
CA LYS A 138 17.38 23.13 7.98
C LYS A 138 17.39 23.88 6.65
N ALA A 139 16.23 24.08 6.05
CA ALA A 139 16.11 24.83 4.81
C ALA A 139 14.92 25.78 4.82
N SER A 140 15.03 26.83 4.01
CA SER A 140 13.90 27.67 3.62
C SER A 140 13.59 27.47 2.15
N HIS A 141 12.34 27.65 1.74
CA HIS A 141 11.97 27.58 0.33
C HIS A 141 11.00 28.67 -0.13
N ILE A 142 10.97 28.89 -1.43
CA ILE A 142 9.94 29.66 -2.13
C ILE A 142 9.32 28.72 -3.16
N LEU A 143 8.00 28.51 -3.08
CA LEU A 143 7.24 27.68 -4.01
C LEU A 143 6.45 28.56 -4.98
N VAL A 144 6.56 28.32 -6.28
CA VAL A 144 5.75 28.96 -7.32
C VAL A 144 5.28 27.95 -8.36
N SER A 145 4.22 28.26 -9.08
CA SER A 145 3.64 27.36 -10.08
C SER A 145 4.36 27.38 -11.43
N ASP A 146 5.02 28.48 -11.77
CA ASP A 146 5.65 28.68 -13.08
C ASP A 146 7.19 28.74 -13.00
N GLU A 147 7.87 28.16 -14.00
CA GLU A 147 9.33 28.13 -14.04
C GLU A 147 9.93 29.53 -14.23
N ASN A 148 9.26 30.41 -15.00
CA ASN A 148 9.76 31.76 -15.23
C ASN A 148 9.65 32.60 -13.97
N GLU A 149 8.57 32.46 -13.19
CA GLU A 149 8.46 33.07 -11.87
C GLU A 149 9.65 32.65 -10.98
N ALA A 150 9.98 31.36 -10.93
CA ALA A 150 11.12 30.88 -10.16
C ALA A 150 12.45 31.45 -10.67
N LYS A 151 12.64 31.54 -11.99
CA LYS A 151 13.84 32.15 -12.59
C LYS A 151 13.96 33.64 -12.25
N GLU A 152 12.86 34.39 -12.26
CA GLU A 152 12.86 35.81 -11.91
C GLU A 152 13.16 36.02 -10.42
N ILE A 153 12.56 35.22 -9.52
CA ILE A 153 12.87 35.27 -8.10
C ILE A 153 14.36 34.94 -7.86
N LYS A 154 14.91 33.93 -8.56
CA LYS A 154 16.34 33.60 -8.48
C LYS A 154 17.23 34.77 -8.91
N LYS A 155 16.88 35.49 -9.99
CA LYS A 155 17.62 36.70 -10.41
C LYS A 155 17.60 37.79 -9.34
N LYS A 156 16.43 38.02 -8.69
CA LYS A 156 16.32 38.99 -7.59
C LYS A 156 17.22 38.59 -6.41
N LEU A 157 17.26 37.30 -6.07
CA LEU A 157 18.12 36.77 -5.01
C LEU A 157 19.61 36.93 -5.34
N ASP A 158 20.00 36.66 -6.59
CA ASP A 158 21.39 36.84 -7.06
C ASP A 158 21.82 38.32 -7.07
N ALA A 159 20.85 39.24 -7.23
CA ALA A 159 21.05 40.68 -7.10
C ALA A 159 21.07 41.18 -5.63
N GLY A 160 20.91 40.28 -4.65
CA GLY A 160 21.02 40.60 -3.22
C GLY A 160 19.69 40.88 -2.51
N ALA A 161 18.54 40.56 -3.10
CA ALA A 161 17.26 40.65 -2.39
C ALA A 161 17.20 39.67 -1.20
N SER A 162 16.44 40.03 -0.14
CA SER A 162 16.22 39.13 1.00
C SER A 162 15.37 37.93 0.58
N PHE A 163 15.83 36.74 0.94
CA PHE A 163 15.11 35.49 0.71
C PHE A 163 13.79 35.45 1.47
N GLU A 164 13.83 35.88 2.73
CA GLU A 164 12.71 35.84 3.66
C GLU A 164 11.58 36.77 3.19
N GLU A 165 11.91 37.96 2.69
CA GLU A 165 10.92 38.89 2.15
C GLU A 165 10.34 38.42 0.81
N LEU A 166 11.16 37.88 -0.09
CA LEU A 166 10.66 37.28 -1.34
C LEU A 166 9.77 36.06 -1.06
N ALA A 167 10.10 35.24 -0.07
CA ALA A 167 9.27 34.13 0.35
C ALA A 167 7.89 34.62 0.83
N LYS A 168 7.83 35.63 1.70
CA LYS A 168 6.57 36.22 2.18
C LYS A 168 5.74 36.87 1.08
N GLN A 169 6.38 37.41 0.04
CA GLN A 169 5.66 38.07 -1.05
C GLN A 169 5.16 37.05 -2.08
N GLU A 170 6.04 36.17 -2.54
CA GLU A 170 5.86 35.43 -3.78
C GLU A 170 5.64 33.93 -3.58
N SER A 171 5.98 33.36 -2.41
CA SER A 171 5.72 31.93 -2.17
C SER A 171 4.23 31.63 -2.15
N GLN A 172 3.86 30.49 -2.75
CA GLN A 172 2.53 29.90 -2.73
C GLN A 172 2.37 28.89 -1.59
N ASP A 173 3.44 28.52 -0.87
CA ASP A 173 3.34 27.66 0.31
C ASP A 173 2.83 28.42 1.54
N LEU A 174 1.54 28.28 1.83
CA LEU A 174 0.88 28.96 2.95
C LEU A 174 1.42 28.54 4.33
N LEU A 175 2.12 27.41 4.45
CA LEU A 175 2.62 26.91 5.74
C LEU A 175 3.94 27.59 6.17
N SER A 176 4.78 27.93 5.20
CA SER A 176 6.10 28.52 5.42
C SER A 176 6.22 29.98 4.96
N LYS A 177 5.35 30.45 4.04
CA LYS A 177 5.37 31.82 3.47
C LYS A 177 5.57 32.91 4.53
N GLU A 178 4.70 32.95 5.53
CA GLU A 178 4.73 33.98 6.59
C GLU A 178 5.97 33.87 7.50
N LYS A 179 6.64 32.72 7.50
CA LYS A 179 7.88 32.44 8.24
C LYS A 179 9.13 32.66 7.38
N GLY A 180 9.00 33.41 6.27
CA GLY A 180 10.11 33.63 5.34
C GLY A 180 10.55 32.35 4.62
N GLY A 181 9.63 31.40 4.44
CA GLY A 181 9.88 30.11 3.80
C GLY A 181 10.54 29.07 4.70
N ASP A 182 10.75 29.32 6.00
CA ASP A 182 11.41 28.37 6.91
C ASP A 182 10.60 27.08 7.09
N LEU A 183 11.22 25.95 6.74
CA LEU A 183 10.65 24.60 6.88
C LEU A 183 11.07 23.92 8.19
N GLY A 184 11.96 24.53 8.97
CA GLY A 184 12.56 23.88 10.13
C GLY A 184 13.57 22.80 9.74
N TYR A 185 13.99 22.01 10.73
CA TYR A 185 14.87 20.87 10.50
C TYR A 185 14.07 19.67 10.00
N PHE A 186 14.66 18.94 9.06
CA PHE A 186 14.11 17.69 8.57
C PHE A 186 15.21 16.67 8.27
N ASN A 187 14.83 15.40 8.40
CA ASN A 187 15.66 14.25 8.08
C ASN A 187 15.43 13.81 6.63
N SER A 188 16.32 12.95 6.14
CA SER A 188 16.12 12.29 4.85
C SER A 188 14.81 11.50 4.81
N GLY A 189 14.13 11.53 3.66
CA GLY A 189 12.83 10.89 3.42
C GLY A 189 11.61 11.74 3.80
N LYS A 190 11.79 12.94 4.35
CA LYS A 190 10.67 13.81 4.77
C LYS A 190 10.16 14.76 3.69
N MET A 191 10.97 15.03 2.67
CA MET A 191 10.62 15.93 1.57
C MET A 191 10.51 15.16 0.24
N ALA A 192 9.92 15.79 -0.78
CA ALA A 192 9.90 15.23 -2.12
C ALA A 192 11.34 14.92 -2.61
N PRO A 193 11.58 13.80 -3.31
CA PRO A 193 12.93 13.37 -3.68
C PRO A 193 13.76 14.42 -4.42
N GLU A 194 13.13 15.21 -5.29
CA GLU A 194 13.77 16.27 -6.06
C GLU A 194 14.22 17.43 -5.16
N PHE A 195 13.34 17.85 -4.24
CA PHE A 195 13.63 18.88 -3.26
C PHE A 195 14.79 18.46 -2.34
N GLU A 196 14.69 17.25 -1.79
CA GLU A 196 15.69 16.71 -0.86
C GLU A 196 17.06 16.58 -1.53
N THR A 197 17.09 16.04 -2.76
CA THR A 197 18.32 15.88 -3.54
C THR A 197 18.99 17.23 -3.80
N ALA A 198 18.22 18.26 -4.11
CA ALA A 198 18.76 19.61 -4.29
C ALA A 198 19.26 20.21 -2.98
N ALA A 199 18.46 20.12 -1.90
CA ALA A 199 18.81 20.69 -0.60
C ALA A 199 20.11 20.10 -0.03
N TYR A 200 20.33 18.78 -0.14
CA TYR A 200 21.55 18.14 0.35
C TYR A 200 22.81 18.48 -0.46
N LYS A 201 22.68 18.98 -1.69
CA LYS A 201 23.82 19.44 -2.51
C LYS A 201 24.28 20.86 -2.14
N LEU A 202 23.45 21.62 -1.42
CA LEU A 202 23.76 22.99 -1.02
C LEU A 202 24.77 23.02 0.14
N LYS A 203 25.56 24.09 0.16
CA LYS A 203 26.30 24.52 1.35
C LYS A 203 25.41 25.40 2.22
N VAL A 204 25.69 25.49 3.52
CA VAL A 204 24.95 26.39 4.42
C VAL A 204 25.07 27.83 3.91
N GLY A 205 23.93 28.51 3.79
CA GLY A 205 23.77 29.84 3.19
C GLY A 205 23.56 29.84 1.68
N GLN A 206 23.79 28.73 0.97
CA GLN A 206 23.64 28.65 -0.48
C GLN A 206 22.16 28.56 -0.89
N ILE A 207 21.84 29.18 -2.02
CA ILE A 207 20.55 29.15 -2.68
C ILE A 207 20.65 28.28 -3.95
N SER A 208 19.66 27.41 -4.18
CA SER A 208 19.58 26.55 -5.36
C SER A 208 19.14 27.32 -6.61
N ASP A 209 19.36 26.71 -7.77
CA ASP A 209 18.56 27.02 -8.96
C ASP A 209 17.12 26.51 -8.78
N PRO A 210 16.16 26.91 -9.64
CA PRO A 210 14.80 26.36 -9.60
C PRO A 210 14.77 24.83 -9.66
N VAL A 211 14.05 24.21 -8.73
CA VAL A 211 13.91 22.75 -8.57
C VAL A 211 12.45 22.37 -8.82
N THR A 212 12.20 21.54 -9.83
CA THR A 212 10.86 21.05 -10.14
C THR A 212 10.45 19.93 -9.19
N SER A 213 9.19 19.95 -8.74
CA SER A 213 8.53 18.86 -8.01
C SER A 213 7.07 18.73 -8.49
N PRO A 214 6.32 17.70 -8.05
CA PRO A 214 4.89 17.59 -8.32
C PRO A 214 4.05 18.80 -7.88
N ASN A 215 4.55 19.61 -6.93
CA ASN A 215 3.84 20.76 -6.38
C ASN A 215 4.16 22.08 -7.11
N GLY A 216 5.14 22.10 -8.02
CA GLY A 216 5.59 23.30 -8.74
C GLY A 216 7.11 23.44 -8.76
N TYR A 217 7.60 24.67 -8.72
CA TYR A 217 9.02 25.02 -8.73
C TYR A 217 9.44 25.61 -7.39
N HIS A 218 10.57 25.12 -6.89
CA HIS A 218 11.14 25.54 -5.61
C HIS A 218 12.47 26.26 -5.81
N ILE A 219 12.68 27.33 -5.05
CA ILE A 219 14.02 27.87 -4.79
C ILE A 219 14.33 27.56 -3.34
N ILE A 220 15.46 26.90 -3.09
CA ILE A 220 15.80 26.34 -1.79
C ILE A 220 17.03 27.05 -1.25
N LYS A 221 16.97 27.51 0.01
CA LYS A 221 18.11 28.02 0.76
C LYS A 221 18.42 27.07 1.89
N LEU A 222 19.64 26.51 1.93
CA LEU A 222 20.06 25.72 3.08
C LEU A 222 20.48 26.66 4.20
N THR A 223 19.80 26.61 5.34
CA THR A 223 20.01 27.55 6.45
C THR A 223 20.85 26.96 7.57
N ASP A 224 20.82 25.64 7.77
CA ASP A 224 21.72 24.95 8.69
C ASP A 224 21.87 23.45 8.36
N LYS A 225 22.91 22.81 8.89
CA LYS A 225 23.19 21.39 8.73
C LYS A 225 23.82 20.85 10.02
N LYS A 226 23.14 19.92 10.68
CA LYS A 226 23.68 19.29 11.90
C LYS A 226 24.78 18.30 11.56
N ASP A 227 25.67 18.09 12.52
CA ASP A 227 26.68 17.04 12.42
C ASP A 227 26.04 15.66 12.44
N LEU A 228 26.59 14.77 11.62
CA LEU A 228 26.24 13.36 11.64
C LEU A 228 26.92 12.69 12.83
N LYS A 229 26.13 12.06 13.69
CA LYS A 229 26.65 11.09 14.66
C LYS A 229 27.25 9.89 13.90
N PRO A 230 28.25 9.20 14.47
CA PRO A 230 28.85 8.02 13.84
C PRO A 230 27.80 7.01 13.37
N TYR A 231 27.99 6.44 12.17
CA TYR A 231 27.03 5.50 11.56
C TYR A 231 26.62 4.37 12.50
N ASP A 232 27.59 3.78 13.21
CA ASP A 232 27.34 2.66 14.12
C ASP A 232 26.45 3.03 15.32
N GLU A 233 26.37 4.31 15.70
CA GLU A 233 25.48 4.79 16.77
C GLU A 233 24.04 5.00 16.28
N VAL A 234 23.83 5.19 14.97
CA VAL A 234 22.52 5.60 14.43
C VAL A 234 21.89 4.60 13.45
N LYS A 235 22.65 3.64 12.92
CA LYS A 235 22.17 2.67 11.92
C LYS A 235 20.92 1.92 12.35
N ASP A 236 20.82 1.54 13.62
CA ASP A 236 19.66 0.81 14.14
C ASP A 236 18.41 1.72 14.25
N SER A 237 18.62 2.99 14.61
CA SER A 237 17.54 3.99 14.62
C SER A 237 17.04 4.28 13.20
N ILE A 238 17.95 4.39 12.23
CA ILE A 238 17.60 4.59 10.81
C ILE A 238 16.82 3.38 10.30
N ARG A 239 17.31 2.16 10.58
CA ARG A 239 16.64 0.92 10.19
C ARG A 239 15.24 0.83 10.76
N LYS A 240 15.07 1.15 12.05
CA LYS A 240 13.75 1.18 12.69
C LYS A 240 12.82 2.20 12.05
N HIS A 241 13.34 3.39 11.72
CA HIS A 241 12.52 4.41 11.04
C HIS A 241 12.05 3.95 9.66
N LEU A 242 12.93 3.33 8.88
CA LEU A 242 12.60 2.75 7.57
C LEU A 242 11.58 1.61 7.70
N GLU A 243 11.65 0.83 8.77
CA GLU A 243 10.65 -0.20 9.06
C GLU A 243 9.28 0.42 9.31
N GLU A 244 9.19 1.41 10.20
CA GLU A 244 7.95 2.11 10.50
C GLU A 244 7.36 2.80 9.25
N GLU A 245 8.20 3.44 8.43
CA GLU A 245 7.79 4.09 7.19
C GLU A 245 7.21 3.09 6.19
N ARG A 246 7.93 1.99 5.93
CA ARG A 246 7.48 0.95 4.98
C ARG A 246 6.25 0.19 5.47
N LEU A 247 6.09 0.02 6.78
CA LEU A 247 4.87 -0.54 7.39
C LEU A 247 3.66 0.37 7.21
N ALA A 248 3.88 1.68 7.23
CA ALA A 248 2.83 2.68 7.01
C ALA A 248 2.52 2.91 5.52
N ASP A 249 3.38 2.45 4.60
CA ASP A 249 3.21 2.62 3.16
C ASP A 249 2.48 1.42 2.50
N PRO A 250 1.18 1.57 2.14
CA PRO A 250 0.44 0.51 1.46
C PRO A 250 0.95 0.22 0.04
N ILE A 251 1.56 1.20 -0.63
CA ILE A 251 2.13 1.03 -1.98
C ILE A 251 3.38 0.17 -1.88
N PHE A 252 4.27 0.45 -0.92
CA PHE A 252 5.43 -0.40 -0.66
C PHE A 252 5.01 -1.83 -0.32
N SER A 253 4.06 -1.99 0.60
CA SER A 253 3.54 -3.30 1.02
C SER A 253 2.98 -4.10 -0.17
N LYS A 254 2.18 -3.46 -1.04
CA LYS A 254 1.65 -4.06 -2.27
C LYS A 254 2.77 -4.48 -3.23
N LYS A 255 3.75 -3.61 -3.49
CA LYS A 255 4.89 -3.90 -4.38
C LYS A 255 5.75 -5.05 -3.85
N LEU A 256 5.99 -5.08 -2.54
CA LEU A 256 6.73 -6.16 -1.89
C LEU A 256 5.99 -7.49 -2.04
N LEU A 257 4.68 -7.53 -1.75
CA LEU A 257 3.87 -8.73 -1.94
C LEU A 257 3.94 -9.24 -3.38
N GLN A 258 3.72 -8.36 -4.36
CA GLN A 258 3.82 -8.68 -5.78
C GLN A 258 5.19 -9.27 -6.15
N LYS A 259 6.28 -8.67 -5.64
CA LYS A 259 7.64 -9.17 -5.84
C LYS A 259 7.84 -10.57 -5.25
N GLU A 260 7.29 -10.84 -4.07
CA GLU A 260 7.38 -12.15 -3.43
C GLU A 260 6.54 -13.21 -4.17
N LEU A 261 5.33 -12.87 -4.62
CA LEU A 261 4.51 -13.75 -5.45
C LEU A 261 5.18 -14.09 -6.78
N LYS A 262 5.80 -13.12 -7.45
CA LYS A 262 6.55 -13.33 -8.71
C LYS A 262 7.72 -14.31 -8.52
N LYS A 263 8.39 -14.29 -7.36
CA LYS A 263 9.49 -15.22 -7.04
C LYS A 263 9.01 -16.63 -6.70
N ALA A 264 7.74 -16.80 -6.33
CA ALA A 264 7.19 -18.08 -5.89
C ALA A 264 6.92 -19.06 -7.04
N ASN A 265 7.05 -18.64 -8.32
CA ASN A 265 6.85 -19.48 -9.51
C ASN A 265 5.49 -20.21 -9.49
N ILE A 266 4.41 -19.48 -9.18
CA ILE A 266 3.06 -20.02 -9.04
C ILE A 266 2.61 -20.65 -10.38
N LYS A 267 2.12 -21.89 -10.31
CA LYS A 267 1.51 -22.59 -11.44
C LYS A 267 0.02 -22.73 -11.19
N ILE A 268 -0.79 -22.16 -12.07
CA ILE A 268 -2.24 -22.31 -12.04
C ILE A 268 -2.64 -23.42 -13.00
N ASN A 269 -3.27 -24.46 -12.48
CA ASN A 269 -3.74 -25.60 -13.27
C ASN A 269 -5.21 -25.46 -13.71
N ASP A 270 -5.92 -24.46 -13.17
CA ASP A 270 -7.30 -24.14 -13.49
C ASP A 270 -7.32 -23.05 -14.58
N SER A 271 -7.74 -23.41 -15.79
CA SER A 271 -7.72 -22.50 -16.94
C SER A 271 -8.58 -21.25 -16.75
N ASP A 272 -9.65 -21.32 -15.96
CA ASP A 272 -10.52 -20.16 -15.74
C ASP A 272 -9.85 -19.08 -14.86
N LEU A 273 -8.75 -19.45 -14.20
CA LEU A 273 -8.02 -18.61 -13.26
C LEU A 273 -6.58 -18.32 -13.73
N GLU A 274 -6.18 -18.76 -14.92
CA GLU A 274 -4.77 -18.73 -15.38
C GLU A 274 -4.14 -17.34 -15.38
N ASP A 275 -4.95 -16.30 -15.57
CA ASP A 275 -4.53 -14.90 -15.67
C ASP A 275 -4.53 -14.17 -14.31
N THR A 276 -4.80 -14.87 -13.20
CA THR A 276 -4.91 -14.28 -11.84
C THR A 276 -3.69 -13.43 -11.47
N PHE A 277 -2.48 -13.82 -11.90
CA PHE A 277 -1.24 -13.09 -11.59
C PHE A 277 -0.71 -12.25 -12.76
N SER A 278 -1.45 -12.14 -13.88
CA SER A 278 -1.01 -11.36 -15.06
C SER A 278 -0.77 -9.88 -14.73
N LEU A 279 -1.59 -9.31 -13.84
CA LEU A 279 -1.46 -7.93 -13.37
C LEU A 279 -0.25 -7.70 -12.44
N VAL A 280 0.37 -8.76 -11.93
CA VAL A 280 1.68 -8.70 -11.22
C VAL A 280 2.82 -8.44 -12.22
N HIS A 281 2.59 -8.70 -13.52
CA HIS A 281 3.60 -8.56 -14.56
C HIS A 281 3.57 -7.22 -15.32
N GLU A 282 2.45 -6.48 -15.30
CA GLU A 282 2.30 -5.27 -16.15
C GLU A 282 2.76 -3.96 -15.51
N GLN A 283 2.84 -3.84 -14.18
CA GLN A 283 3.24 -2.59 -13.50
C GLN A 283 4.71 -2.55 -13.06
N GLY A 284 5.55 -3.37 -13.69
CA GLY A 284 6.98 -3.53 -13.38
C GLY A 284 7.95 -2.81 -14.31
N ASN A 285 7.47 -2.01 -15.26
CA ASN A 285 8.29 -1.19 -16.16
C ASN A 285 8.21 0.29 -15.79
#